data_AF-A0A966CWB8-F1
#
_entry.id   AF-A0A966CWB8-F1
#
_cell.length_a   1.000
_cell.length_b   1.000
_cell.length_c   1.000
_cell.angle_alpha   90.00
_cell.angle_beta   90.00
_cell.angle_gamma   90.00
#
_symmetry.space_group_name_H-M   'P 1'
#
loop_
_entity.id
_entity.type
_entity.pdbx_description
1 polymer ?
#
loop_
_entity_poly.entity_id
_entity_poly.type
_entity_poly.pdbx_seq_one_letter_code
_entity_poly.pdbx_strand_id
1 'polypeptide(L)'
;EIITLEDLVPLSVDLNAVATTINDEVTAYMAVLADIPGQQQKCNEMVWGMMANDCANEIRDWLQRTSDDRDAWKAKTEEEKQLRAQAGDLGKEIALLNSQNVNTTKTMQDINRSISSAGFRGFELQEKPGAKYVYQLVRDQGGKKEVVDKNLSEGERHFIAFLYFYHLVMGSQSDEGKVENKIVIIDDPVSSMDSSSLFVVASLVREMIAVCYNNYELSEENKDDHIRQFFCMTHNPYFFREITYNRLGDYECASFFEIKKDGNNQTSIEECDDDDTLAGGGKINRSPVRNTYDALWDEYMHTENPETLMMVIRQILEYYFVQMVGYQNADLRQDLLDKHPEDFEKDDYVAASAMIAMINVGATGFNDGLYYDSSAADVKQLRSVFEKIFKVMKQEQHYNMMTRRAR
;
A
#
# COMPACT_ATOMS: atom_id res chain seq x y z
N GLU A 1 -51.69 -73.87 -107.26
CA GLU A 1 -50.48 -73.66 -106.46
C GLU A 1 -50.66 -74.33 -105.12
N ILE A 2 -49.74 -75.18 -104.72
CA ILE A 2 -49.73 -75.75 -103.37
C ILE A 2 -49.06 -74.69 -102.49
N ILE A 3 -49.86 -74.01 -101.69
CA ILE A 3 -49.38 -72.99 -100.75
C ILE A 3 -48.78 -73.74 -99.56
N THR A 4 -47.47 -73.73 -99.43
CA THR A 4 -46.76 -74.17 -98.22
C THR A 4 -46.93 -73.11 -97.14
N LEU A 5 -47.60 -73.49 -96.06
CA LEU A 5 -47.75 -72.66 -94.86
C LEU A 5 -46.45 -72.72 -94.05
N GLU A 6 -45.93 -71.56 -93.65
CA GLU A 6 -44.81 -71.48 -92.71
C GLU A 6 -45.17 -72.08 -91.35
N ASP A 7 -44.21 -72.79 -90.75
CA ASP A 7 -44.37 -73.35 -89.41
C ASP A 7 -44.30 -72.22 -88.38
N LEU A 8 -45.45 -71.87 -87.82
CA LEU A 8 -45.61 -70.82 -86.82
C LEU A 8 -45.36 -71.32 -85.39
N VAL A 9 -45.03 -72.60 -85.19
CA VAL A 9 -44.78 -73.18 -83.86
C VAL A 9 -43.63 -72.48 -83.12
N PRO A 10 -42.47 -72.16 -83.73
CA PRO A 10 -41.38 -71.45 -83.04
C PRO A 10 -41.80 -70.06 -82.57
N LEU A 11 -42.51 -69.30 -83.41
CA LEU A 11 -43.01 -67.97 -83.07
C LEU A 11 -44.05 -68.03 -81.93
N SER A 12 -44.89 -69.06 -81.92
CA SER A 12 -45.83 -69.33 -80.84
C SER A 12 -45.12 -69.64 -79.51
N VAL A 13 -44.01 -70.37 -79.54
CA VAL A 13 -43.23 -70.69 -78.34
C VAL A 13 -42.58 -69.42 -77.78
N ASP A 14 -41.97 -68.59 -78.63
CA ASP A 14 -41.36 -67.33 -78.21
C ASP A 14 -42.40 -66.35 -77.64
N LEU A 15 -43.56 -66.22 -78.29
CA LEU A 15 -44.65 -65.39 -77.78
C LEU A 15 -45.20 -65.91 -76.43
N ASN A 16 -45.28 -67.22 -76.25
CA ASN A 16 -45.69 -67.82 -74.98
C ASN A 16 -44.63 -67.61 -73.88
N ALA A 17 -43.34 -67.67 -74.22
CA ALA A 17 -42.27 -67.37 -73.27
C ALA A 17 -42.35 -65.92 -72.80
N VAL A 18 -42.50 -64.97 -73.74
CA VAL A 18 -42.71 -63.54 -73.42
C VAL A 18 -43.98 -63.34 -72.59
N ALA A 19 -45.09 -63.99 -72.96
CA ALA A 19 -46.33 -63.90 -72.20
C ALA A 19 -46.19 -64.46 -70.77
N THR A 20 -45.38 -65.51 -70.58
CA THR A 20 -45.10 -66.09 -69.27
C THR A 20 -44.28 -65.12 -68.42
N THR A 21 -43.22 -64.53 -68.97
CA THR A 21 -42.42 -63.51 -68.27
C THR A 21 -43.27 -62.31 -67.84
N ILE A 22 -44.13 -61.82 -68.73
CA ILE A 22 -45.04 -60.71 -68.41
C ILE A 22 -46.04 -61.13 -67.31
N ASN A 23 -46.59 -62.34 -67.37
CA ASN A 23 -47.51 -62.82 -66.34
C ASN A 23 -46.83 -63.00 -64.98
N ASP A 24 -45.57 -63.44 -64.96
CA ASP A 24 -44.76 -63.54 -63.74
C ASP A 24 -44.50 -62.15 -63.13
N GLU A 25 -44.17 -61.14 -63.96
CA GLU A 25 -44.01 -59.75 -63.53
C GLU A 25 -45.32 -59.16 -62.99
N VAL A 26 -46.45 -59.41 -63.68
CA VAL A 26 -47.77 -58.98 -63.24
C VAL A 26 -48.15 -59.63 -61.91
N THR A 27 -47.87 -60.93 -61.75
CA THR A 27 -48.17 -61.65 -60.50
C THR A 27 -47.33 -61.10 -59.35
N ALA A 28 -46.05 -60.82 -59.57
CA ALA A 28 -45.18 -60.19 -58.59
C ALA A 28 -45.68 -58.78 -58.20
N TYR A 29 -46.13 -57.99 -59.18
CA TYR A 29 -46.70 -56.66 -58.94
C TYR A 29 -48.02 -56.72 -58.16
N MET A 30 -48.92 -57.65 -58.50
CA MET A 30 -50.17 -57.84 -57.77
C MET A 30 -49.94 -58.31 -56.34
N ALA A 31 -48.90 -59.11 -56.08
CA ALA A 31 -48.50 -59.50 -54.73
C ALA A 31 -48.03 -58.31 -53.88
N VAL A 32 -47.36 -57.32 -54.49
CA VAL A 32 -46.99 -56.05 -53.83
C VAL A 32 -48.23 -55.23 -53.48
N LEU A 33 -49.21 -55.16 -54.40
CA LEU A 33 -50.47 -54.42 -54.17
C LEU A 33 -51.40 -55.09 -53.15
N ALA A 34 -51.32 -56.41 -53.00
CA ALA A 34 -52.11 -57.16 -52.02
C ALA A 34 -51.73 -56.83 -50.57
N ASP A 35 -50.49 -56.37 -50.32
CA ASP A 35 -49.98 -56.02 -48.99
C ASP A 35 -49.20 -54.69 -49.02
N ILE A 36 -49.89 -53.61 -49.40
CA ILE A 36 -49.33 -52.25 -49.39
C ILE A 36 -48.77 -51.86 -48.01
N PRO A 37 -49.44 -52.11 -46.87
CA PRO A 37 -48.93 -51.74 -45.55
C PRO A 37 -47.61 -52.45 -45.21
N GLY A 38 -47.51 -53.76 -45.46
CA GLY A 38 -46.30 -54.53 -45.19
C GLY A 38 -45.12 -54.11 -46.07
N GLN A 39 -45.36 -53.82 -47.35
CA GLN A 39 -44.30 -53.32 -48.25
C GLN A 39 -43.83 -51.91 -47.89
N GLN A 40 -44.75 -51.02 -47.47
CA GLN A 40 -44.38 -49.69 -46.96
C GLN A 40 -43.50 -49.79 -45.69
N GLN A 41 -43.85 -50.68 -44.75
CA GLN A 41 -43.03 -50.91 -43.57
C GLN A 41 -41.64 -51.42 -43.95
N LYS A 42 -41.56 -52.39 -44.86
CA LYS A 42 -40.29 -52.94 -45.34
C LYS A 42 -39.42 -51.88 -46.02
N CYS A 43 -40.01 -51.03 -46.86
CA CYS A 43 -39.30 -49.89 -47.45
C CYS A 43 -38.79 -48.92 -46.38
N ASN A 44 -39.59 -48.60 -45.37
CA ASN A 44 -39.14 -47.76 -44.26
C ASN A 44 -37.96 -48.39 -43.52
N GLU A 45 -38.02 -49.68 -43.20
CA GLU A 45 -36.92 -50.41 -42.56
C GLU A 45 -35.66 -50.43 -43.42
N MET A 46 -35.79 -50.59 -44.74
CA MET A 46 -34.66 -50.54 -45.67
C MET A 46 -34.03 -49.14 -45.75
N VAL A 47 -34.85 -48.08 -45.80
CA VAL A 47 -34.35 -46.69 -45.80
C VAL A 47 -33.64 -46.39 -44.49
N TRP A 48 -34.24 -46.73 -43.34
CA TRP A 48 -33.59 -46.57 -42.04
C TRP A 48 -32.32 -47.40 -41.90
N GLY A 49 -32.31 -48.63 -42.43
CA GLY A 49 -31.13 -49.49 -42.45
C GLY A 49 -29.99 -48.91 -43.30
N MET A 50 -30.33 -48.34 -44.46
CA MET A 50 -29.37 -47.64 -45.31
C MET A 50 -28.81 -46.40 -44.61
N MET A 51 -29.67 -45.54 -44.07
CA MET A 51 -29.25 -44.36 -43.32
C MET A 51 -28.39 -44.71 -42.11
N ALA A 52 -28.75 -45.76 -41.36
CA ALA A 52 -27.97 -46.24 -40.22
C ALA A 52 -26.60 -46.77 -40.65
N ASN A 53 -26.50 -47.42 -41.82
CA ASN A 53 -25.24 -47.90 -42.37
C ASN A 53 -24.36 -46.75 -42.86
N ASP A 54 -24.93 -45.77 -43.56
CA ASP A 54 -24.22 -44.59 -44.05
C ASP A 54 -23.66 -43.76 -42.88
N CYS A 55 -24.44 -43.60 -41.80
CA CYS A 55 -24.02 -42.92 -40.57
C CYS A 55 -23.23 -43.82 -39.59
N ALA A 56 -22.98 -45.10 -39.89
CA ALA A 56 -22.43 -46.04 -38.91
C ALA A 56 -21.06 -45.62 -38.38
N ASN A 57 -20.21 -45.05 -39.23
CA ASN A 57 -18.89 -44.55 -38.84
C ASN A 57 -19.01 -43.30 -37.96
N GLU A 58 -19.88 -42.35 -38.34
CA GLU A 58 -20.11 -41.13 -37.56
C GLU A 58 -20.67 -41.43 -36.17
N ILE A 59 -21.60 -42.39 -36.06
CA ILE A 59 -22.16 -42.85 -34.79
C ILE A 59 -21.06 -43.52 -33.94
N ARG A 60 -20.21 -44.35 -34.55
CA ARG A 60 -19.10 -45.01 -33.82
C ARG A 60 -18.10 -43.98 -33.29
N ASP A 61 -17.71 -43.02 -34.12
CA ASP A 61 -16.78 -41.95 -33.74
C ASP A 61 -17.38 -41.07 -32.65
N TRP A 62 -18.67 -40.74 -32.73
CA TRP A 62 -19.38 -39.99 -31.70
C TRP A 62 -19.46 -40.77 -30.37
N LEU A 63 -19.77 -42.07 -30.41
CA LEU A 63 -19.79 -42.92 -29.23
C LEU A 63 -18.41 -43.01 -28.57
N GLN A 64 -17.36 -43.16 -29.38
CA GLN A 64 -15.99 -43.22 -28.88
C GLN A 64 -15.60 -41.88 -28.23
N ARG A 65 -15.79 -40.75 -28.91
CA ARG A 65 -15.53 -39.41 -28.35
C ARG A 65 -16.29 -39.17 -27.05
N THR A 66 -17.58 -39.54 -27.01
CA THR A 66 -18.42 -39.38 -25.82
C THR A 66 -17.92 -40.26 -24.67
N SER A 67 -17.35 -41.43 -24.95
CA SER A 67 -16.71 -42.28 -23.94
C SER A 67 -15.42 -41.66 -23.43
N ASP A 68 -14.55 -41.21 -24.35
CA ASP A 68 -13.26 -40.61 -24.03
C ASP A 68 -13.43 -39.32 -23.20
N ASP A 69 -14.36 -38.45 -23.59
CA ASP A 69 -14.70 -37.22 -22.87
C ASP A 69 -15.23 -37.52 -21.47
N ARG A 70 -16.06 -38.58 -21.33
CA ARG A 70 -16.60 -39.00 -20.04
C ARG A 70 -15.50 -39.51 -19.11
N ASP A 71 -14.54 -40.27 -19.65
CA ASP A 71 -13.43 -40.80 -18.86
C ASP A 71 -12.44 -39.69 -18.49
N ALA A 72 -12.17 -38.74 -19.39
CA ALA A 72 -11.39 -37.54 -19.10
C ALA A 72 -12.05 -36.67 -18.02
N TRP A 73 -13.37 -36.47 -18.09
CA TRP A 73 -14.13 -35.73 -17.08
C TRP A 73 -14.05 -36.40 -15.69
N LYS A 74 -14.23 -37.73 -15.63
CA LYS A 74 -14.08 -38.50 -14.39
C LYS A 74 -12.67 -38.36 -13.81
N ALA A 75 -11.63 -38.47 -14.64
CA ALA A 75 -10.25 -38.31 -14.20
C ALA A 75 -10.00 -36.92 -13.61
N LYS A 76 -10.50 -35.85 -14.26
CA LYS A 76 -10.40 -34.48 -13.75
C LYS A 76 -11.18 -34.24 -12.46
N THR A 77 -12.34 -34.86 -12.31
CA THR A 77 -13.14 -34.77 -11.07
C THR A 77 -12.43 -35.46 -9.90
N GLU A 78 -11.77 -36.60 -10.15
CA GLU A 78 -10.99 -37.28 -9.11
C GLU A 78 -9.73 -36.49 -8.75
N GLU A 79 -9.04 -35.89 -9.73
CA GLU A 79 -7.92 -34.97 -9.50
C GLU A 79 -8.34 -33.76 -8.64
N GLU A 80 -9.47 -33.12 -8.97
CA GLU A 80 -10.02 -32.01 -8.18
C GLU A 80 -10.30 -32.44 -6.73
N LYS A 81 -10.89 -33.62 -6.54
CA LYS A 81 -11.18 -34.17 -5.21
C LYS A 81 -9.90 -34.44 -4.41
N GLN A 82 -8.85 -34.95 -5.05
CA GLN A 82 -7.54 -35.15 -4.43
C GLN A 82 -6.90 -33.82 -4.03
N LEU A 83 -6.92 -32.82 -4.92
CA LEU A 83 -6.39 -31.48 -4.65
C LEU A 83 -7.16 -30.80 -3.51
N ARG A 84 -8.49 -30.91 -3.46
CA ARG A 84 -9.30 -30.41 -2.35
C ARG A 84 -8.98 -31.10 -1.02
N ALA A 85 -8.73 -32.41 -1.04
CA ALA A 85 -8.31 -33.15 0.14
C ALA A 85 -6.93 -32.70 0.63
N GLN A 86 -5.95 -32.57 -0.29
CA GLN A 86 -4.62 -32.06 0.01
C GLN A 86 -4.64 -30.63 0.56
N ALA A 87 -5.45 -29.74 -0.02
CA ALA A 87 -5.63 -28.38 0.48
C ALA A 87 -6.24 -28.37 1.89
N GLY A 88 -7.18 -29.27 2.17
CA GLY A 88 -7.75 -29.44 3.50
C GLY A 88 -6.75 -29.96 4.52
N ASP A 89 -5.89 -30.90 4.15
CA ASP A 89 -4.86 -31.45 5.04
C ASP A 89 -3.71 -30.46 5.28
N LEU A 90 -3.27 -29.72 4.25
CA LEU A 90 -2.36 -28.58 4.39
C LEU A 90 -2.96 -27.50 5.30
N GLY A 91 -4.26 -27.22 5.17
CA GLY A 91 -4.96 -26.29 6.07
C GLY A 91 -4.93 -26.72 7.54
N LYS A 92 -5.09 -28.03 7.81
CA LYS A 92 -4.95 -28.58 9.18
C LYS A 92 -3.51 -28.51 9.68
N GLU A 93 -2.53 -28.79 8.82
CA GLU A 93 -1.12 -28.70 9.17
C GLU A 93 -0.71 -27.26 9.48
N ILE A 94 -1.15 -26.29 8.67
CA ILE A 94 -0.98 -24.86 8.92
C ILE A 94 -1.64 -24.48 10.26
N ALA A 95 -2.88 -24.90 10.51
CA ALA A 95 -3.54 -24.63 11.79
C ALA A 95 -2.80 -25.27 12.98
N LEU A 96 -2.26 -26.48 12.83
CA LEU A 96 -1.47 -27.13 13.87
C LEU A 96 -0.15 -26.38 14.12
N LEU A 97 0.59 -26.05 13.06
CA LEU A 97 1.82 -25.27 13.16
C LEU A 97 1.55 -23.88 13.73
N ASN A 98 0.46 -23.22 13.32
CA ASN A 98 0.03 -21.95 13.88
C ASN A 98 -0.36 -22.09 15.34
N SER A 99 -1.09 -23.12 15.77
CA SER A 99 -1.37 -23.35 17.20
C SER A 99 -0.09 -23.55 18.04
N GLN A 100 0.99 -24.04 17.42
CA GLN A 100 2.32 -24.14 18.02
C GLN A 100 3.12 -22.82 17.92
N ASN A 101 2.84 -21.98 16.91
CA ASN A 101 3.46 -20.68 16.64
C ASN A 101 2.68 -19.48 17.19
N VAL A 102 1.46 -19.66 17.72
CA VAL A 102 0.79 -18.76 18.69
C VAL A 102 1.61 -18.88 19.97
N ASN A 103 2.82 -18.39 19.84
CA ASN A 103 3.91 -18.55 20.75
C ASN A 103 3.72 -17.36 21.69
N THR A 104 2.74 -17.51 22.59
CA THR A 104 2.43 -16.56 23.67
C THR A 104 3.70 -16.12 24.37
N THR A 105 4.65 -17.04 24.51
CA THR A 105 5.99 -16.79 25.04
C THR A 105 6.84 -15.88 24.16
N LYS A 106 6.85 -16.03 22.83
CA LYS A 106 7.63 -15.15 21.92
C LYS A 106 7.05 -13.74 21.89
N THR A 107 5.73 -13.60 21.74
CA THR A 107 5.06 -12.30 21.78
C THR A 107 5.29 -11.61 23.12
N MET A 108 5.16 -12.33 24.23
CA MET A 108 5.47 -11.81 25.57
C MET A 108 6.95 -11.38 25.69
N GLN A 109 7.89 -12.17 25.15
CA GLN A 109 9.31 -11.81 25.13
C GLN A 109 9.58 -10.55 24.30
N ASP A 110 8.91 -10.39 23.16
CA ASP A 110 9.05 -9.22 22.30
C ASP A 110 8.41 -7.98 22.95
N ILE A 111 7.27 -8.13 23.64
CA ILE A 111 6.68 -7.08 24.49
C ILE A 111 7.65 -6.67 25.59
N ASN A 112 8.23 -7.64 26.32
CA ASN A 112 9.19 -7.36 27.38
C ASN A 112 10.47 -6.68 26.86
N ARG A 113 10.92 -7.04 25.65
CA ARG A 113 12.03 -6.35 24.98
C ARG A 113 11.67 -4.90 24.66
N SER A 114 10.45 -4.66 24.20
CA SER A 114 9.93 -3.31 23.89
C SER A 114 9.80 -2.45 25.15
N ILE A 115 9.27 -3.01 26.24
CA ILE A 115 9.21 -2.38 27.57
C ILE A 115 10.61 -1.98 28.06
N SER A 116 11.57 -2.91 28.01
CA SER A 116 12.95 -2.65 28.43
C SER A 116 13.63 -1.58 27.58
N SER A 117 13.41 -1.60 26.25
CA SER A 117 13.99 -0.65 25.30
C SER A 117 13.42 0.76 25.46
N ALA A 118 12.15 0.88 25.86
CA ALA A 118 11.52 2.17 26.18
C ALA A 118 12.01 2.78 27.51
N GLY A 119 12.83 2.03 28.28
CA GLY A 119 13.40 2.51 29.55
C GLY A 119 12.58 2.11 30.79
N PHE A 120 11.46 1.41 30.62
CA PHE A 120 10.69 0.86 31.74
C PHE A 120 11.42 -0.35 32.33
N ARG A 121 12.08 -0.15 33.48
CA ARG A 121 12.78 -1.20 34.23
C ARG A 121 11.98 -1.73 35.41
N GLY A 122 10.83 -1.13 35.69
CA GLY A 122 10.05 -1.38 36.89
C GLY A 122 9.13 -2.58 36.80
N PHE A 123 8.86 -3.14 35.61
CA PHE A 123 7.91 -4.24 35.44
C PHE A 123 8.18 -5.05 34.16
N GLU A 124 7.66 -6.27 34.12
CA GLU A 124 7.67 -7.17 32.96
C GLU A 124 6.32 -7.92 32.87
N LEU A 125 5.93 -8.35 31.67
CA LEU A 125 4.83 -9.29 31.47
C LEU A 125 5.28 -10.72 31.79
N GLN A 126 4.39 -11.45 32.47
CA GLN A 126 4.50 -12.88 32.74
C GLN A 126 3.16 -13.56 32.45
N GLU A 127 3.18 -14.79 31.94
CA GLU A 127 1.97 -15.63 31.85
C GLU A 127 1.40 -15.88 33.26
N LYS A 128 0.08 -15.73 33.39
CA LYS A 128 -0.63 -15.97 34.65
C LYS A 128 -0.69 -17.47 34.92
N PRO A 129 -0.16 -17.95 36.07
CA PRO A 129 -0.23 -19.36 36.42
C PRO A 129 -1.69 -19.86 36.43
N GLY A 130 -1.96 -20.92 35.67
CA GLY A 130 -3.29 -21.56 35.62
C GLY A 130 -4.30 -20.92 34.65
N ALA A 131 -3.93 -19.88 33.90
CA ALA A 131 -4.79 -19.30 32.86
C ALA A 131 -4.03 -19.20 31.53
N LYS A 132 -4.44 -19.98 30.53
CA LYS A 132 -3.86 -19.89 29.17
C LYS A 132 -4.22 -18.54 28.55
N TYR A 133 -3.26 -17.93 27.85
CA TYR A 133 -3.41 -16.65 27.13
C TYR A 133 -3.70 -15.42 28.01
N VAL A 134 -3.58 -15.54 29.34
CA VAL A 134 -3.73 -14.42 30.26
C VAL A 134 -2.36 -14.03 30.80
N TYR A 135 -2.03 -12.74 30.72
CA TYR A 135 -0.77 -12.20 31.24
C TYR A 135 -1.02 -11.33 32.46
N GLN A 136 -0.01 -11.25 33.31
CA GLN A 136 0.05 -10.38 34.46
C GLN A 136 1.35 -9.59 34.45
N LEU A 137 1.29 -8.34 34.91
CA LEU A 137 2.47 -7.53 35.13
C LEU A 137 3.10 -7.91 36.45
N VAL A 138 4.42 -8.06 36.48
CA VAL A 138 5.18 -8.34 37.70
C VAL A 138 6.34 -7.34 37.86
N ARG A 139 6.67 -6.95 39.09
CA ARG A 139 7.92 -6.24 39.42
C ARG A 139 8.88 -7.20 40.09
N ASP A 140 10.16 -7.09 39.77
CA ASP A 140 11.21 -7.73 40.56
C ASP A 140 11.57 -6.84 41.75
N GLN A 141 11.19 -7.27 42.95
CA GLN A 141 11.64 -6.66 44.21
C GLN A 141 12.57 -7.62 44.94
N GLY A 142 13.87 -7.50 44.68
CA GLY A 142 14.90 -8.26 45.39
C GLY A 142 14.86 -9.77 45.14
N GLY A 143 14.54 -10.20 43.91
CA GLY A 143 14.47 -11.60 43.50
C GLY A 143 13.09 -12.24 43.67
N LYS A 144 12.09 -11.48 44.14
CA LYS A 144 10.68 -11.90 44.18
C LYS A 144 9.88 -11.13 43.16
N LYS A 145 9.23 -11.86 42.25
CA LYS A 145 8.28 -11.32 41.28
C LYS A 145 6.93 -11.11 41.96
N GLU A 146 6.58 -9.86 42.23
CA GLU A 146 5.28 -9.49 42.82
C GLU A 146 4.36 -8.96 41.73
N VAL A 147 3.09 -9.39 41.74
CA VAL A 147 2.08 -8.95 40.77
C VAL A 147 1.79 -7.48 40.99
N VAL A 148 1.84 -6.70 39.91
CA VAL A 148 1.51 -5.27 39.91
C VAL A 148 0.00 -5.12 39.83
N ASP A 149 -0.67 -5.01 40.96
CA ASP A 149 -2.12 -4.76 41.02
C ASP A 149 -2.45 -3.27 41.13
N LYS A 150 -1.52 -2.45 41.66
CA LYS A 150 -1.63 -1.01 41.86
C LYS A 150 -0.26 -0.34 41.67
N ASN A 151 -0.24 0.96 41.34
CA ASN A 151 0.96 1.81 41.16
C ASN A 151 1.63 1.82 39.77
N LEU A 152 0.87 1.68 38.68
CA LEU A 152 1.34 2.10 37.34
C LEU A 152 1.02 3.58 37.11
N SER A 153 1.99 4.32 36.58
CA SER A 153 1.78 5.70 36.10
C SER A 153 0.81 5.72 34.91
N GLU A 154 0.27 6.88 34.60
CA GLU A 154 -0.62 7.04 33.45
C GLU A 154 0.10 6.70 32.13
N GLY A 155 1.35 7.15 31.97
CA GLY A 155 2.18 6.84 30.80
C GLY A 155 2.50 5.36 30.67
N GLU A 156 2.79 4.66 31.79
CA GLU A 156 3.03 3.21 31.77
C GLU A 156 1.78 2.44 31.33
N ARG A 157 0.59 2.84 31.80
CA ARG A 157 -0.67 2.20 31.40
C ARG A 157 -0.96 2.40 29.91
N HIS A 158 -0.81 3.63 29.41
CA HIS A 158 -1.00 3.92 27.99
C HIS A 158 0.00 3.16 27.13
N PHE A 159 1.26 3.07 27.55
CA PHE A 159 2.29 2.35 26.81
C PHE A 159 2.01 0.84 26.73
N ILE A 160 1.61 0.21 27.83
CA ILE A 160 1.24 -1.21 27.84
C ILE A 160 -0.01 -1.47 26.99
N ALA A 161 -1.02 -0.59 27.09
CA ALA A 161 -2.22 -0.68 26.27
C ALA A 161 -1.89 -0.55 24.77
N PHE A 162 -0.99 0.37 24.41
CA PHE A 162 -0.50 0.53 23.05
C PHE A 162 0.24 -0.71 22.56
N LEU A 163 1.15 -1.29 23.35
CA LEU A 163 1.85 -2.52 22.97
C LEU A 163 0.88 -3.69 22.77
N TYR A 164 -0.12 -3.83 23.65
CA TYR A 164 -1.16 -4.83 23.49
C TYR A 164 -1.94 -4.63 22.17
N PHE A 165 -2.34 -3.39 21.88
CA PHE A 165 -2.98 -3.02 20.62
C PHE A 165 -2.09 -3.31 19.40
N TYR A 166 -0.80 -2.96 19.46
CA TYR A 166 0.17 -3.21 18.41
C TYR A 166 0.27 -4.71 18.08
N HIS A 167 0.46 -5.56 19.09
CA HIS A 167 0.52 -7.01 18.88
C HIS A 167 -0.82 -7.62 18.46
N LEU A 168 -1.93 -6.99 18.81
CA LEU A 168 -3.26 -7.34 18.30
C LEU A 168 -3.38 -7.03 16.80
N VAL A 169 -2.83 -5.90 16.36
CA VAL A 169 -2.81 -5.50 14.94
C VAL A 169 -1.87 -6.39 14.16
N MET A 170 -0.64 -6.64 14.63
CA MET A 170 0.37 -7.42 13.92
C MET A 170 0.18 -8.94 14.03
N GLY A 171 -0.56 -9.42 15.04
CA GLY A 171 -0.80 -10.84 15.27
C GLY A 171 -2.12 -11.36 14.68
N SER A 172 -2.23 -12.68 14.58
CA SER A 172 -3.50 -13.38 14.31
C SER A 172 -4.19 -13.75 15.63
N GLN A 173 -5.43 -13.31 15.83
CA GLN A 173 -6.27 -13.69 16.99
C GLN A 173 -6.82 -15.13 16.88
N SER A 174 -6.80 -15.74 15.69
CA SER A 174 -7.34 -17.08 15.47
C SER A 174 -6.25 -18.16 15.60
N ASP A 175 -6.56 -19.26 16.30
CA ASP A 175 -5.73 -20.49 16.32
C ASP A 175 -5.51 -21.10 14.92
N GLU A 176 -6.32 -20.70 13.92
CA GLU A 176 -6.15 -21.08 12.51
C GLU A 176 -5.00 -20.33 11.82
N GLY A 177 -4.44 -19.29 12.47
CA GLY A 177 -3.43 -18.37 11.94
C GLY A 177 -3.81 -17.69 10.62
N LYS A 178 -5.11 -17.45 10.41
CA LYS A 178 -5.59 -16.52 9.39
C LYS A 178 -5.32 -15.10 9.89
N VAL A 179 -4.49 -14.36 9.15
CA VAL A 179 -4.35 -12.92 9.35
C VAL A 179 -5.53 -12.26 8.65
N GLU A 180 -6.48 -11.75 9.43
CA GLU A 180 -7.63 -11.03 8.88
C GLU A 180 -7.21 -9.64 8.39
N ASN A 181 -7.89 -9.16 7.35
CA ASN A 181 -7.74 -7.79 6.87
C ASN A 181 -8.27 -6.80 7.93
N LYS A 182 -7.48 -5.77 8.27
CA LYS A 182 -7.76 -4.82 9.34
C LYS A 182 -7.81 -3.38 8.84
N ILE A 183 -8.66 -2.58 9.48
CA ILE A 183 -8.60 -1.12 9.44
C ILE A 183 -8.12 -0.67 10.82
N VAL A 184 -7.04 0.10 10.85
CA VAL A 184 -6.37 0.50 12.08
C VAL A 184 -6.63 1.99 12.32
N ILE A 185 -7.14 2.33 13.50
CA ILE A 185 -7.41 3.71 13.91
C ILE A 185 -6.72 3.92 15.25
N ILE A 186 -5.87 4.95 15.34
CA ILE A 186 -5.12 5.30 16.54
C ILE A 186 -5.39 6.76 16.88
N ASP A 187 -5.95 7.01 18.06
CA ASP A 187 -6.14 8.35 18.61
C ASP A 187 -5.07 8.64 19.66
N ASP A 188 -4.19 9.57 19.34
CA ASP A 188 -3.12 10.12 20.16
C ASP A 188 -2.27 9.09 20.96
N PRO A 189 -1.40 8.32 20.27
CA PRO A 189 -0.69 7.19 20.88
C PRO A 189 0.40 7.56 21.89
N VAL A 190 0.70 8.84 22.08
CA VAL A 190 1.84 9.33 22.87
C VAL A 190 1.43 10.27 24.01
N SER A 191 0.14 10.27 24.38
CA SER A 191 -0.35 11.05 25.51
C SER A 191 0.32 10.63 26.83
N SER A 192 0.75 11.62 27.63
CA SER A 192 1.35 11.42 28.96
C SER A 192 2.61 10.52 28.97
N MET A 193 3.32 10.39 27.84
CA MET A 193 4.54 9.58 27.69
C MET A 193 5.82 10.43 27.72
N ASP A 194 6.93 9.80 28.12
CA ASP A 194 8.26 10.41 28.03
C ASP A 194 8.87 10.31 26.62
N SER A 195 9.95 11.05 26.39
CA SER A 195 10.60 11.12 25.06
C SER A 195 11.15 9.77 24.58
N SER A 196 11.60 8.90 25.49
CA SER A 196 12.07 7.54 25.15
C SER A 196 10.94 6.63 24.69
N SER A 197 9.80 6.65 25.38
CA SER A 197 8.63 5.87 24.98
C SER A 197 8.07 6.35 23.65
N LEU A 198 8.07 7.68 23.41
CA LEU A 198 7.63 8.27 22.15
C LEU A 198 8.37 7.65 20.95
N PHE A 199 9.69 7.51 21.02
CA PHE A 199 10.47 6.95 19.90
C PHE A 199 10.13 5.48 19.61
N VAL A 200 9.89 4.69 20.67
CA VAL A 200 9.47 3.29 20.52
C VAL A 200 8.08 3.23 19.88
N VAL A 201 7.12 4.00 20.39
CA VAL A 201 5.76 4.08 19.83
C VAL A 201 5.80 4.53 18.36
N ALA A 202 6.57 5.57 18.03
CA ALA A 202 6.71 6.06 16.66
C ALA A 202 7.29 5.00 15.71
N SER A 203 8.25 4.22 16.18
CA SER A 203 8.82 3.12 15.39
C SER A 203 7.79 2.00 15.12
N LEU A 204 7.01 1.62 16.14
CA LEU A 204 5.96 0.62 15.99
C LEU A 204 4.80 1.10 15.09
N VAL A 205 4.45 2.40 15.18
CA VAL A 205 3.47 3.00 14.27
C VAL A 205 3.97 3.00 12.83
N ARG A 206 5.25 3.33 12.59
CA ARG A 206 5.84 3.26 11.24
C ARG A 206 5.82 1.85 10.67
N GLU A 207 6.00 0.83 11.49
CA GLU A 207 5.90 -0.57 11.07
C GLU A 207 4.47 -0.90 10.58
N MET A 208 3.44 -0.49 11.33
CA MET A 208 2.05 -0.64 10.90
C MET A 208 1.73 0.15 9.61
N ILE A 209 2.27 1.37 9.48
CA ILE A 209 2.14 2.17 8.25
C ILE A 209 2.81 1.45 7.07
N ALA A 210 3.97 0.83 7.28
CA ALA A 210 4.68 0.09 6.22
C ALA A 210 3.88 -1.13 5.74
N VAL A 211 3.27 -1.89 6.66
CA VAL A 211 2.33 -2.98 6.31
C VAL A 211 1.16 -2.44 5.48
N CYS A 212 0.60 -1.29 5.85
CA CYS A 212 -0.47 -0.66 5.07
C CYS A 212 0.01 -0.23 3.68
N TYR A 213 1.21 0.35 3.59
CA TYR A 213 1.81 0.85 2.36
C TYR A 213 2.08 -0.27 1.32
N ASN A 214 2.30 -1.51 1.77
CA ASN A 214 2.46 -2.65 0.87
C ASN A 214 1.25 -2.89 -0.06
N ASN A 215 0.06 -2.38 0.30
CA ASN A 215 -1.12 -2.41 -0.58
C ASN A 215 -0.97 -1.51 -1.82
N TYR A 216 -0.13 -0.49 -1.74
CA TYR A 216 0.12 0.46 -2.83
C TYR A 216 1.35 0.06 -3.66
N GLU A 217 2.43 -0.38 -3.00
CA GLU A 217 3.62 -0.87 -3.67
C GLU A 217 3.38 -2.31 -4.20
N LEU A 218 2.82 -2.42 -5.41
CA LEU A 218 2.44 -3.65 -6.13
C LEU A 218 3.63 -4.57 -6.48
N SER A 219 4.56 -4.82 -5.57
CA SER A 219 5.62 -5.81 -5.74
C SER A 219 5.10 -7.20 -5.37
N GLU A 220 5.27 -8.19 -6.25
CA GLU A 220 4.74 -9.55 -6.09
C GLU A 220 5.46 -10.43 -5.04
N GLU A 221 6.39 -9.88 -4.27
CA GLU A 221 7.08 -10.64 -3.22
C GLU A 221 6.29 -10.59 -1.91
N ASN A 222 6.22 -11.74 -1.20
CA ASN A 222 5.57 -12.00 0.09
C ASN A 222 5.69 -10.86 1.13
N LYS A 223 4.96 -9.77 0.91
CA LYS A 223 4.87 -8.62 1.80
C LYS A 223 3.58 -8.74 2.58
N ASP A 224 3.70 -8.53 3.88
CA ASP A 224 2.55 -8.51 4.78
C ASP A 224 1.67 -7.28 4.45
N ASP A 225 0.40 -7.50 4.06
CA ASP A 225 -0.51 -6.47 3.55
C ASP A 225 -1.87 -6.42 4.31
N HIS A 226 -1.93 -7.08 5.46
CA HIS A 226 -3.19 -7.28 6.18
C HIS A 226 -3.83 -6.00 6.71
N ILE A 227 -3.06 -4.92 6.90
CA ILE A 227 -3.61 -3.59 7.22
C ILE A 227 -4.05 -2.93 5.92
N ARG A 228 -5.36 -2.81 5.70
CA ARG A 228 -5.91 -2.25 4.44
C ARG A 228 -6.04 -0.73 4.48
N GLN A 229 -6.23 -0.15 5.67
CA GLN A 229 -6.31 1.29 5.89
C GLN A 229 -5.77 1.64 7.28
N PHE A 230 -5.12 2.79 7.38
CA PHE A 230 -4.49 3.25 8.60
C PHE A 230 -4.82 4.73 8.85
N PHE A 231 -5.39 5.01 10.02
CA PHE A 231 -5.68 6.36 10.49
C PHE A 231 -4.92 6.60 11.80
N CYS A 232 -4.15 7.68 11.86
CA CYS A 232 -3.49 8.09 13.09
C CYS A 232 -3.71 9.59 13.33
N MET A 233 -4.23 9.90 14.51
CA MET A 233 -4.50 11.24 14.99
C MET A 233 -3.52 11.54 16.12
N THR A 234 -2.97 12.75 16.14
CA THR A 234 -2.11 13.19 17.23
C THR A 234 -2.14 14.71 17.35
N HIS A 235 -1.92 15.20 18.56
CA HIS A 235 -1.67 16.62 18.81
C HIS A 235 -0.17 16.92 18.99
N ASN A 236 0.70 15.91 18.93
CA ASN A 236 2.13 16.04 19.16
C ASN A 236 2.89 16.26 17.83
N PRO A 237 3.44 17.47 17.58
CA PRO A 237 4.09 17.78 16.31
C PRO A 237 5.38 16.98 16.06
N TYR A 238 6.09 16.62 17.14
CA TYR A 238 7.31 15.80 17.04
C TYR A 238 6.95 14.38 16.60
N PHE A 239 5.92 13.78 17.22
CA PHE A 239 5.45 12.45 16.86
C PHE A 239 4.94 12.40 15.42
N PHE A 240 4.14 13.40 15.01
CA PHE A 240 3.67 13.54 13.63
C PHE A 240 4.84 13.53 12.65
N ARG A 241 5.88 14.35 12.89
CA ARG A 241 7.06 14.39 12.02
C ARG A 241 7.77 13.04 11.95
N GLU A 242 7.92 12.34 13.07
CA GLU A 242 8.60 11.05 13.10
C GLU A 242 7.88 9.96 12.30
N ILE A 243 6.55 9.96 12.26
CA ILE A 243 5.81 8.93 11.51
C ILE A 243 5.58 9.30 10.04
N THR A 244 5.75 10.56 9.65
CA THR A 244 5.40 11.07 8.30
C THR A 244 6.59 11.45 7.41
N TYR A 245 7.82 11.58 7.95
CA TYR A 245 8.95 12.21 7.23
C TYR A 245 9.24 11.62 5.83
N ASN A 246 9.09 10.31 5.64
CA ASN A 246 9.33 9.63 4.36
C ASN A 246 8.06 9.41 3.54
N ARG A 247 6.91 9.91 3.99
CA ARG A 247 5.59 9.72 3.37
C ARG A 247 4.97 11.01 2.86
N LEU A 248 5.57 12.17 3.13
CA LEU A 248 5.13 13.45 2.58
C LEU A 248 5.15 13.46 1.05
N GLY A 249 6.04 12.70 0.40
CA GLY A 249 6.04 12.60 -1.07
C GLY A 249 4.92 11.73 -1.65
N ASP A 250 4.26 10.90 -0.82
CA ASP A 250 3.40 9.81 -1.28
C ASP A 250 1.92 10.25 -1.38
N TYR A 251 1.62 11.33 -2.11
CA TYR A 251 0.27 11.90 -2.21
C TYR A 251 -0.79 10.92 -2.74
N GLU A 252 -0.40 9.97 -3.59
CA GLU A 252 -1.32 8.98 -4.16
C GLU A 252 -1.89 8.00 -3.14
N CYS A 253 -1.20 7.79 -2.01
CA CYS A 253 -1.59 6.79 -1.00
C CYS A 253 -1.60 7.29 0.45
N ALA A 254 -1.16 8.52 0.70
CA ALA A 254 -1.17 9.15 2.01
C ALA A 254 -1.72 10.57 1.93
N SER A 255 -2.66 10.91 2.82
CA SER A 255 -3.25 12.24 2.94
C SER A 255 -3.12 12.73 4.38
N PHE A 256 -2.90 14.03 4.55
CA PHE A 256 -2.77 14.66 5.86
C PHE A 256 -3.89 15.67 6.08
N PHE A 257 -4.44 15.69 7.28
CA PHE A 257 -5.54 16.58 7.65
C PHE A 257 -5.19 17.35 8.92
N GLU A 258 -5.55 18.63 8.94
CA GLU A 258 -5.45 19.49 10.10
C GLU A 258 -6.85 19.81 10.63
N ILE A 259 -7.08 19.50 11.91
CA ILE A 259 -8.34 19.78 12.58
C ILE A 259 -8.17 21.05 13.42
N LYS A 260 -8.89 22.11 13.06
CA LYS A 260 -8.84 23.41 13.74
C LYS A 260 -10.17 23.74 14.37
N LYS A 261 -10.12 24.59 15.40
CA LYS A 261 -11.29 25.22 15.99
C LYS A 261 -11.16 26.73 15.87
N ASP A 262 -12.16 27.38 15.27
CA ASP A 262 -12.17 28.82 15.09
C ASP A 262 -12.53 29.58 16.38
N GLY A 263 -12.49 30.91 16.34
CA GLY A 263 -12.87 31.78 17.46
C GLY A 263 -14.34 31.67 17.88
N ASN A 264 -15.19 31.04 17.06
CA ASN A 264 -16.61 30.78 17.33
C ASN A 264 -16.85 29.34 17.82
N ASN A 265 -15.80 28.60 18.17
CA ASN A 265 -15.83 27.19 18.56
C ASN A 265 -16.32 26.21 17.48
N GLN A 266 -16.31 26.61 16.21
CA GLN A 266 -16.63 25.74 15.08
C GLN A 266 -15.40 24.93 14.69
N THR A 267 -15.59 23.64 14.45
CA THR A 267 -14.50 22.73 14.05
C THR A 267 -14.47 22.63 12.54
N SER A 268 -13.31 22.87 11.94
CA SER A 268 -13.04 22.65 10.51
C SER A 268 -11.96 21.58 10.34
N ILE A 269 -12.03 20.86 9.22
CA ILE A 269 -11.04 19.89 8.80
C ILE A 269 -10.52 20.37 7.46
N GLU A 270 -9.22 20.61 7.39
CA GLU A 270 -8.53 21.08 6.19
C GLU A 270 -7.56 20.00 5.74
N GLU A 271 -7.66 19.56 4.49
CA GLU A 271 -6.63 18.72 3.89
C GLU A 271 -5.36 19.57 3.69
N CYS A 272 -4.21 19.00 4.04
CA CYS A 272 -2.93 19.67 3.92
C CYS A 272 -2.29 19.30 2.59
N ASP A 273 -2.81 19.86 1.51
CA ASP A 273 -2.27 19.76 0.16
C ASP A 273 -1.91 21.13 -0.41
N ASP A 274 -0.99 21.13 -1.37
CA ASP A 274 -0.63 22.29 -2.19
C ASP A 274 -0.57 21.87 -3.66
N ASP A 275 -0.65 22.83 -4.58
CA ASP A 275 -0.38 22.58 -6.00
C ASP A 275 1.12 22.36 -6.22
N ASP A 276 1.48 21.38 -7.03
CA ASP A 276 2.88 21.17 -7.41
C ASP A 276 3.39 22.37 -8.22
N THR A 277 4.53 22.91 -7.81
CA THR A 277 5.23 24.01 -8.49
C THR A 277 5.74 23.63 -9.90
N LEU A 278 5.73 22.35 -10.25
CA LEU A 278 6.09 21.85 -11.59
C LEU A 278 4.92 21.98 -12.57
N ALA A 279 5.20 22.44 -13.79
CA ALA A 279 4.19 22.58 -14.83
C ALA A 279 3.58 21.22 -15.21
N GLY A 280 2.29 21.04 -14.91
CA GLY A 280 1.57 19.78 -15.11
C GLY A 280 1.66 18.80 -13.93
N GLY A 281 2.28 19.20 -12.82
CA GLY A 281 2.21 18.47 -11.57
C GLY A 281 0.80 18.52 -10.98
N GLY A 282 0.43 17.46 -10.26
CA GLY A 282 -0.84 17.37 -9.55
C GLY A 282 -0.79 18.10 -8.21
N LYS A 283 -1.44 17.52 -7.21
CA LYS A 283 -1.34 17.97 -5.82
C LYS A 283 -0.19 17.25 -5.10
N ILE A 284 0.41 17.94 -4.14
CA ILE A 284 1.43 17.40 -3.24
C ILE A 284 0.98 17.58 -1.78
N ASN A 285 1.42 16.69 -0.90
CA ASN A 285 1.15 16.86 0.52
C ASN A 285 1.99 17.98 1.12
N ARG A 286 1.35 18.82 1.93
CA ARG A 286 1.99 19.80 2.80
C ARG A 286 2.02 19.27 4.22
N SER A 287 3.14 19.47 4.93
CA SER A 287 3.15 19.20 6.37
C SER A 287 2.36 20.28 7.14
N PRO A 288 1.41 19.92 8.02
CA PRO A 288 0.75 20.87 8.92
C PRO A 288 1.72 21.40 9.99
N VAL A 289 2.74 20.61 10.34
CA VAL A 289 3.73 20.99 11.35
C VAL A 289 4.79 21.88 10.71
N ARG A 290 4.66 23.19 10.90
CA ARG A 290 5.69 24.16 10.51
C ARG A 290 6.72 24.30 11.62
N ASN A 291 8.01 24.16 11.29
CA ASN A 291 9.07 24.52 12.23
C ASN A 291 9.14 26.06 12.33
N THR A 292 9.54 26.61 13.47
CA THR A 292 9.77 28.05 13.64
C THR A 292 10.81 28.58 12.64
N TYR A 293 11.76 27.73 12.23
CA TYR A 293 12.69 28.06 11.15
C TYR A 293 12.00 28.24 9.79
N ASP A 294 11.00 27.41 9.47
CA ASP A 294 10.24 27.53 8.22
C ASP A 294 9.46 28.86 8.18
N ALA A 295 8.91 29.28 9.33
CA ALA A 295 8.22 30.56 9.46
C ALA A 295 9.15 31.77 9.23
N LEU A 296 10.43 31.68 9.57
CA LEU A 296 11.40 32.72 9.26
C LEU A 296 11.60 32.85 7.75
N TRP A 297 11.67 31.74 7.02
CA TRP A 297 11.81 31.78 5.56
C TRP A 297 10.54 32.27 4.85
N ASP A 298 9.36 31.93 5.39
CA ASP A 298 8.07 32.46 4.95
C ASP A 298 8.01 33.98 5.11
N GLU A 299 8.37 34.50 6.29
CA GLU A 299 8.45 35.95 6.52
C GLU A 299 9.53 36.61 5.65
N TYR A 300 10.71 35.97 5.50
CA TYR A 300 11.77 36.44 4.61
C TYR A 300 11.25 36.60 3.17
N MET A 301 10.37 35.70 2.71
CA MET A 301 9.81 35.76 1.37
C MET A 301 8.81 36.88 1.18
N HIS A 302 7.93 37.11 2.15
CA HIS A 302 6.77 37.98 2.00
C HIS A 302 6.97 39.41 2.53
N THR A 303 7.99 39.63 3.38
CA THR A 303 8.19 40.95 4.00
C THR A 303 8.81 41.94 3.02
N GLU A 304 8.19 43.12 2.91
CA GLU A 304 8.66 44.27 2.11
C GLU A 304 9.22 45.39 3.02
N ASN A 305 9.26 45.16 4.34
CA ASN A 305 9.84 46.09 5.29
C ASN A 305 11.34 45.77 5.49
N PRO A 306 12.27 46.70 5.18
CA PRO A 306 13.71 46.46 5.34
C PRO A 306 14.13 46.09 6.78
N GLU A 307 13.49 46.68 7.80
CA GLU A 307 13.80 46.44 9.21
C GLU A 307 13.39 45.01 9.61
N THR A 308 12.17 44.62 9.26
CA THR A 308 11.68 43.25 9.47
C THR A 308 12.55 42.24 8.73
N LEU A 309 12.89 42.53 7.47
CA LEU A 309 13.76 41.67 6.66
C LEU A 309 15.13 41.49 7.31
N MET A 310 15.75 42.55 7.82
CA MET A 310 17.04 42.46 8.50
C MET A 310 16.96 41.62 9.79
N MET A 311 15.88 41.74 10.56
CA MET A 311 15.67 40.92 11.76
C MET A 311 15.52 39.43 11.41
N VAL A 312 14.76 39.13 10.36
CA VAL A 312 14.56 37.76 9.88
C VAL A 312 15.86 37.18 9.31
N ILE A 313 16.58 37.94 8.48
CA ILE A 313 17.91 37.57 7.96
C ILE A 313 18.85 37.23 9.11
N ARG A 314 18.94 38.09 10.12
CA ARG A 314 19.77 37.86 11.31
C ARG A 314 19.44 36.51 11.95
N GLN A 315 18.15 36.25 12.17
CA GLN A 315 17.71 35.04 12.85
C GLN A 315 17.94 33.77 12.00
N ILE A 316 17.80 33.87 10.67
CA ILE A 316 18.11 32.77 9.75
C ILE A 316 19.62 32.47 9.73
N LEU A 317 20.48 33.49 9.62
CA LEU A 317 21.93 33.32 9.60
C LEU A 317 22.44 32.77 10.94
N GLU A 318 21.94 33.29 12.06
CA GLU A 318 22.28 32.82 13.40
C GLU A 318 21.86 31.35 13.58
N TYR A 319 20.62 31.01 13.25
CA TYR A 319 20.14 29.63 13.37
C TYR A 319 20.94 28.67 12.47
N TYR A 320 21.12 29.01 11.19
CA TYR A 320 21.74 28.10 10.24
C TYR A 320 23.26 28.01 10.42
N PHE A 321 23.98 29.12 10.28
CA PHE A 321 25.44 29.09 10.27
C PHE A 321 26.01 28.84 11.67
N VAL A 322 25.44 29.45 12.72
CA VAL A 322 25.99 29.33 14.08
C VAL A 322 25.46 28.06 14.78
N GLN A 323 24.15 27.82 14.78
CA GLN A 323 23.59 26.70 15.55
C GLN A 323 23.62 25.36 14.80
N MET A 324 23.29 25.33 13.50
CA MET A 324 23.24 24.07 12.74
C MET A 324 24.61 23.67 12.16
N VAL A 325 25.29 24.59 11.48
CA VAL A 325 26.59 24.30 10.85
C VAL A 325 27.75 24.40 11.86
N GLY A 326 27.59 25.22 12.90
CA GLY A 326 28.57 25.34 13.99
C GLY A 326 29.69 26.34 13.74
N TYR A 327 29.51 27.32 12.85
CA TYR A 327 30.46 28.40 12.68
C TYR A 327 30.56 29.25 13.94
N GLN A 328 31.78 29.58 14.35
CA GLN A 328 31.97 30.59 15.37
C GLN A 328 31.78 31.99 14.76
N ASN A 329 31.19 32.88 15.53
CA ASN A 329 30.85 34.25 15.13
C ASN A 329 32.01 35.05 14.51
N ALA A 330 33.24 34.84 15.01
CA ALA A 330 34.44 35.46 14.45
C ALA A 330 34.87 34.84 13.12
N ASP A 331 34.73 33.52 13.01
CA ASP A 331 35.08 32.74 11.83
C ASP A 331 34.13 33.05 10.67
N LEU A 332 32.83 33.27 10.92
CA LEU A 332 31.87 33.59 9.86
C LEU A 332 32.22 34.90 9.12
N ARG A 333 32.65 35.94 9.86
CA ARG A 333 33.12 37.19 9.24
C ARG A 333 34.41 36.95 8.46
N GLN A 334 35.36 36.22 9.05
CA GLN A 334 36.64 35.94 8.41
C GLN A 334 36.46 35.11 7.14
N ASP A 335 35.67 34.05 7.22
CA ASP A 335 35.40 33.11 6.15
C ASP A 335 34.61 33.74 5.01
N LEU A 336 33.72 34.67 5.30
CA LEU A 336 32.89 35.32 4.30
C LEU A 336 33.51 36.59 3.71
N LEU A 337 34.05 37.48 4.55
CA LEU A 337 34.46 38.83 4.13
C LEU A 337 35.98 38.97 4.02
N ASP A 338 36.76 38.33 4.89
CA ASP A 338 38.22 38.47 4.87
C ASP A 338 38.87 37.49 3.87
N LYS A 339 38.27 36.32 3.62
CA LYS A 339 38.74 35.32 2.64
C LYS A 339 38.21 35.52 1.21
N HIS A 340 37.06 36.19 1.08
CA HIS A 340 36.39 36.42 -0.21
C HIS A 340 36.03 37.90 -0.45
N PRO A 341 36.93 38.87 -0.20
CA PRO A 341 36.62 40.29 -0.35
C PRO A 341 36.32 40.67 -1.81
N GLU A 342 36.94 40.01 -2.79
CA GLU A 342 36.72 40.22 -4.23
C GLU A 342 35.33 39.79 -4.71
N ASP A 343 34.65 38.92 -3.97
CA ASP A 343 33.33 38.44 -4.34
C ASP A 343 32.25 39.48 -4.01
N PHE A 344 32.53 40.48 -3.16
CA PHE A 344 31.58 41.53 -2.76
C PHE A 344 31.92 42.89 -3.39
N GLU A 345 30.94 43.53 -4.04
CA GLU A 345 31.06 44.93 -4.40
C GLU A 345 31.04 45.81 -3.14
N LYS A 346 31.46 47.07 -3.25
CA LYS A 346 31.62 47.95 -2.08
C LYS A 346 30.34 48.05 -1.23
N ASP A 347 29.19 48.21 -1.87
CA ASP A 347 27.90 48.36 -1.17
C ASP A 347 27.38 47.02 -0.64
N ASP A 348 27.58 45.93 -1.39
CA ASP A 348 27.28 44.56 -0.94
C ASP A 348 28.12 44.16 0.28
N TYR A 349 29.40 44.56 0.31
CA TYR A 349 30.31 44.30 1.41
C TYR A 349 29.84 45.00 2.68
N VAL A 350 29.38 46.26 2.57
CA VAL A 350 28.81 47.00 3.71
C VAL A 350 27.56 46.29 4.23
N ALA A 351 26.65 45.88 3.35
CA ALA A 351 25.43 45.17 3.72
C ALA A 351 25.73 43.80 4.37
N ALA A 352 26.63 43.00 3.80
CA ALA A 352 27.04 41.71 4.36
C ALA A 352 27.73 41.88 5.71
N SER A 353 28.62 42.88 5.84
CA SER A 353 29.26 43.20 7.11
C SER A 353 28.24 43.64 8.18
N ALA A 354 27.20 44.37 7.80
CA ALA A 354 26.13 44.75 8.71
C ALA A 354 25.32 43.52 9.17
N MET A 355 24.93 42.63 8.26
CA MET A 355 24.21 41.40 8.58
C MET A 355 24.99 40.50 9.56
N ILE A 356 26.29 40.31 9.33
CA ILE A 356 27.14 39.51 10.23
C ILE A 356 27.34 40.21 11.57
N ALA A 357 27.56 41.53 11.57
CA ALA A 357 27.68 42.29 12.81
C ALA A 357 26.42 42.18 13.67
N MET A 358 25.23 42.14 13.07
CA MET A 358 23.96 41.96 13.79
C MET A 358 23.87 40.60 14.50
N ILE A 359 24.50 39.55 13.98
CA ILE A 359 24.58 38.25 14.67
C ILE A 359 25.36 38.41 15.98
N ASN A 360 26.48 39.14 15.94
CA ASN A 360 27.39 39.34 17.07
C ASN A 360 26.81 40.19 18.21
N VAL A 361 25.93 41.14 17.90
CA VAL A 361 25.37 42.09 18.86
C VAL A 361 24.46 41.42 19.89
N GLY A 362 23.82 40.29 19.56
CA GLY A 362 22.98 39.54 20.49
C GLY A 362 23.77 38.72 21.53
N ALA A 363 25.07 38.47 21.28
CA ALA A 363 25.90 37.63 22.15
C ALA A 363 26.41 38.34 23.41
N THR A 364 26.31 39.67 23.50
CA THR A 364 26.97 40.47 24.56
C THR A 364 26.03 41.23 25.51
N GLY A 365 24.71 41.09 25.41
CA GLY A 365 23.75 41.66 26.39
C GLY A 365 22.42 42.13 25.81
N PHE A 366 21.47 42.49 26.69
CA PHE A 366 20.19 43.11 26.32
C PHE A 366 20.48 44.44 25.60
N ASN A 367 20.16 44.54 24.30
CA ASN A 367 20.42 45.72 23.51
C ASN A 367 19.10 46.34 23.01
N ASP A 368 18.97 47.65 23.17
CA ASP A 368 17.76 48.47 22.96
C ASP A 368 17.54 48.79 21.47
N GLY A 369 17.57 47.75 20.63
CA GLY A 369 17.54 47.87 19.17
C GLY A 369 18.83 48.46 18.59
N LEU A 370 19.19 48.03 17.38
CA LEU A 370 20.25 48.70 16.61
C LEU A 370 19.64 49.91 15.91
N TYR A 371 20.28 51.07 16.03
CA TYR A 371 20.00 52.23 15.19
C TYR A 371 20.53 51.94 13.78
N TYR A 372 19.74 51.21 13.00
CA TYR A 372 19.94 51.00 11.58
C TYR A 372 19.24 52.13 10.83
N ASP A 373 19.93 52.79 9.90
CA ASP A 373 19.29 53.76 9.02
C ASP A 373 18.50 52.98 7.94
N SER A 374 17.20 52.79 8.18
CA SER A 374 16.32 52.07 7.26
C SER A 374 16.14 52.77 5.91
N SER A 375 16.61 54.01 5.76
CA SER A 375 16.63 54.72 4.48
C SER A 375 17.81 54.34 3.57
N ALA A 376 18.81 53.62 4.09
CA ALA A 376 20.07 53.33 3.38
C ALA A 376 20.11 51.97 2.67
N ALA A 377 19.13 51.08 2.84
CA ALA A 377 19.12 49.77 2.19
C ALA A 377 17.79 49.42 1.53
N ASP A 378 17.90 49.00 0.27
CA ASP A 378 16.80 48.47 -0.52
C ASP A 378 16.56 46.99 -0.18
N VAL A 379 15.29 46.59 -0.04
CA VAL A 379 14.85 45.20 0.18
C VAL A 379 15.49 44.26 -0.85
N LYS A 380 15.58 44.70 -2.12
CA LYS A 380 16.19 43.90 -3.19
C LYS A 380 17.69 43.69 -2.96
N GLN A 381 18.38 44.73 -2.51
CA GLN A 381 19.80 44.63 -2.18
C GLN A 381 20.01 43.67 -1.01
N LEU A 382 19.21 43.78 0.05
CA LEU A 382 19.30 42.89 1.21
C LEU A 382 19.08 41.42 0.82
N ARG A 383 18.09 41.13 -0.03
CA ARG A 383 17.85 39.76 -0.51
C ARG A 383 18.99 39.24 -1.39
N SER A 384 19.50 40.09 -2.30
CA SER A 384 20.63 39.76 -3.18
C SER A 384 21.89 39.44 -2.38
N VAL A 385 22.24 40.29 -1.42
CA VAL A 385 23.41 40.11 -0.55
C VAL A 385 23.24 38.86 0.31
N PHE A 386 22.05 38.63 0.86
CA PHE A 386 21.77 37.42 1.62
C PHE A 386 21.91 36.14 0.79
N GLU A 387 21.38 36.09 -0.43
CA GLU A 387 21.59 34.95 -1.35
C GLU A 387 23.08 34.74 -1.65
N LYS A 388 23.81 35.84 -1.87
CA LYS A 388 25.25 35.85 -2.15
C LYS A 388 26.07 35.27 -0.99
N ILE A 389 25.67 35.51 0.26
CA ILE A 389 26.27 34.89 1.45
C ILE A 389 26.22 33.36 1.35
N PHE A 390 25.07 32.78 1.01
CA PHE A 390 24.95 31.32 0.86
C PHE A 390 25.79 30.79 -0.30
N LYS A 391 25.90 31.54 -1.41
CA LYS A 391 26.74 31.17 -2.56
C LYS A 391 28.23 31.14 -2.21
N VAL A 392 28.76 32.20 -1.61
CA VAL A 392 30.18 32.30 -1.24
C VAL A 392 30.55 31.23 -0.20
N MET A 393 29.66 30.97 0.76
CA MET A 393 29.84 29.91 1.76
C MET A 393 29.59 28.49 1.22
N LYS A 394 29.29 28.33 -0.08
CA LYS A 394 28.98 27.03 -0.73
C LYS A 394 27.79 26.29 -0.13
N GLN A 395 26.80 27.02 0.38
CA GLN A 395 25.54 26.52 0.96
C GLN A 395 24.30 26.90 0.12
N GLU A 396 24.48 27.16 -1.18
CA GLU A 396 23.41 27.57 -2.09
C GLU A 396 22.25 26.55 -2.17
N GLN A 397 22.55 25.25 -2.00
CA GLN A 397 21.53 24.20 -1.97
C GLN A 397 20.49 24.42 -0.87
N HIS A 398 20.93 24.84 0.32
CA HIS A 398 20.03 25.12 1.44
C HIS A 398 19.16 26.33 1.18
N TYR A 399 19.74 27.41 0.64
CA TYR A 399 18.99 28.59 0.23
C TYR A 399 17.90 28.21 -0.80
N ASN A 400 18.26 27.50 -1.86
CA ASN A 400 17.31 27.08 -2.90
C ASN A 400 16.20 26.16 -2.37
N MET A 401 16.53 25.26 -1.44
CA MET A 401 15.56 24.39 -0.78
C MET A 401 14.55 25.19 0.05
N MET A 402 15.04 26.07 0.93
CA MET A 402 14.18 26.85 1.83
C MET A 402 13.34 27.89 1.07
N THR A 403 13.92 28.53 0.06
CA THR A 403 13.21 29.49 -0.77
C THR A 403 12.13 28.86 -1.63
N ARG A 404 12.33 27.63 -2.14
CA ARG A 404 11.26 26.88 -2.82
C ARG A 404 10.12 26.49 -1.89
N ARG A 405 10.44 26.15 -0.64
CA ARG A 405 9.46 25.73 0.36
C ARG A 405 8.62 26.89 0.92
N ALA A 406 9.15 28.10 0.84
CA ALA A 406 8.51 29.34 1.30
C ALA A 406 7.86 30.17 0.17
N ARG A 407 7.95 29.70 -1.08
CA ARG A 407 7.17 30.21 -2.22
C ARG A 407 5.85 29.48 -2.29
#